data_AF-A0A7S1UWY7-F1
#
_entry.id   AF-A0A7S1UWY7-F1
#
_cell.length_a   1.000
_cell.length_b   1.000
_cell.length_c   1.000
_cell.angle_alpha   90.00
_cell.angle_beta   90.00
_cell.angle_gamma   90.00
#
_symmetry.space_group_name_H-M   'P 1'
#
loop_
_entity.id
_entity.type
_entity.pdbx_description
1 polymer ?
#
loop_
_entity_poly.entity_id
_entity_poly.type
_entity_poly.pdbx_seq_one_letter_code
_entity_poly.pdbx_strand_id
1 'polypeptide(L)'
;SKPRYSRPQILDCSDGQEPCIHIVEGRHPCVDGTHSGGEFIPNDLTLGALGSNPDAASERVLLLSGPNMGGKSTLLRQTCMIAILAQVGCYVPATECSLTPVDRIFTRLGASDRILMGQSTFFVELAETAGALRGATRRSLVIMDELGRGTSTFDGTAIASACVEHLVQHNQCLTLFATHYHSLLEEWKAEPTVRLGHMQCNVEGGFDDQEDASD
;
A
#
# COMPACT_ATOMS: atom_id res chain seq x y z
N SER A 1 4.40 25.58 13.35
CA SER A 1 5.07 24.61 12.44
C SER A 1 4.77 23.22 12.98
N LYS A 2 3.97 22.41 12.28
CA LYS A 2 3.77 21.00 12.69
C LYS A 2 5.11 20.27 12.59
N PRO A 3 5.44 19.37 13.53
CA PRO A 3 6.70 18.62 13.46
C PRO A 3 6.71 17.73 12.21
N ARG A 4 7.76 17.84 11.38
CA ARG A 4 7.96 16.97 10.20
C ARG A 4 8.21 15.50 10.58
N TYR A 5 8.65 15.28 11.82
CA TYR A 5 8.94 13.97 12.36
C TYR A 5 8.27 13.80 13.72
N SER A 6 7.69 12.63 13.97
CA SER A 6 7.05 12.29 15.25
C SER A 6 7.67 11.04 15.87
N ARG A 7 7.56 10.93 17.19
CA ARG A 7 7.90 9.70 17.90
C ARG A 7 6.78 8.70 17.64
N PRO A 8 7.05 7.53 17.03
CA PRO A 8 6.02 6.54 16.77
C PRO A 8 5.55 5.89 18.07
N GLN A 9 4.26 5.56 18.14
CA GLN A 9 3.69 4.78 19.23
C GLN A 9 3.60 3.31 18.81
N ILE A 10 4.46 2.48 19.40
CA ILE A 10 4.34 1.03 19.27
C ILE A 10 3.23 0.57 20.21
N LEU A 11 2.14 0.07 19.64
CA LEU A 11 0.98 -0.43 20.37
C LEU A 11 1.25 -1.84 20.86
N ASP A 12 0.68 -2.19 22.02
CA ASP A 12 0.76 -3.55 22.51
C ASP A 12 0.08 -4.52 21.56
N CYS A 13 0.52 -5.77 21.63
CA CYS A 13 0.05 -6.85 20.79
C CYS A 13 -0.33 -8.06 21.65
N SER A 14 -1.00 -7.79 22.77
CA SER A 14 -1.57 -8.83 23.63
C SER A 14 -2.60 -9.67 22.89
N ASP A 15 -2.87 -10.88 23.39
CA ASP A 15 -3.85 -11.78 22.82
C ASP A 15 -5.22 -11.08 22.65
N GLY A 16 -5.71 -11.07 21.40
CA GLY A 16 -7.00 -10.48 21.03
C GLY A 16 -6.94 -9.10 20.37
N GLN A 17 -5.78 -8.43 20.34
CA GLN A 17 -5.66 -7.14 19.63
C GLN A 17 -5.40 -7.34 18.13
N GLU A 18 -6.23 -6.73 17.28
CA GLU A 18 -6.02 -6.75 15.83
C GLU A 18 -4.74 -5.97 15.45
N PRO A 19 -4.01 -6.42 14.42
CA PRO A 19 -2.89 -5.66 13.90
C PRO A 19 -3.38 -4.34 13.32
N CYS A 20 -2.60 -3.27 13.48
CA CYS A 20 -2.93 -1.98 12.87
C CYS A 20 -1.68 -1.17 12.50
N ILE A 21 -1.83 -0.33 11.49
CA ILE A 21 -0.89 0.72 11.10
C ILE A 21 -1.70 1.99 10.86
N HIS A 22 -1.35 3.06 11.56
CA HIS A 22 -1.93 4.38 11.39
C HIS A 22 -0.81 5.41 11.20
N ILE A 23 -0.94 6.20 10.15
CA ILE A 23 0.03 7.20 9.73
C ILE A 23 -0.75 8.44 9.32
N VAL A 24 -0.44 9.59 9.93
CA VAL A 24 -1.03 10.89 9.58
C VAL A 24 0.04 11.78 8.97
N GLU A 25 -0.29 12.40 7.85
CA GLU A 25 0.57 13.23 7.01
C GLU A 25 1.95 12.57 6.77
N GLY A 26 1.95 11.27 6.46
CA GLY A 26 3.17 10.49 6.23
C GLY A 26 3.89 10.91 4.96
N ARG A 27 5.22 10.92 5.02
CA ARG A 27 6.10 11.34 3.93
C ARG A 27 7.14 10.28 3.60
N HIS A 28 7.52 10.18 2.33
CA HIS A 28 8.55 9.23 1.93
C HIS A 28 9.94 9.76 2.38
N PRO A 29 10.69 9.03 3.24
CA PRO A 29 11.90 9.56 3.89
C PRO A 29 12.96 10.12 2.94
N CYS A 30 13.17 9.46 1.79
CA CYS A 30 14.17 9.87 0.81
C CYS A 30 13.72 10.98 -0.16
N VAL A 31 12.41 11.23 -0.27
CA VAL A 31 11.82 12.11 -1.29
C VAL A 31 11.62 13.52 -0.71
N ASP A 32 11.26 13.62 0.58
CA ASP A 32 11.00 14.89 1.29
C ASP A 32 12.24 15.80 1.43
N GLY A 33 13.46 15.26 1.23
CA GLY A 33 14.72 16.01 1.35
C GLY A 33 15.50 16.26 0.05
N THR A 34 15.07 15.66 -1.07
CA THR A 34 15.85 15.64 -2.33
C THR A 34 15.17 16.38 -3.49
N HIS A 35 13.93 16.83 -3.33
CA HIS A 35 13.22 17.54 -4.38
C HIS A 35 13.68 18.99 -4.51
N SER A 36 14.50 19.26 -5.53
CA SER A 36 14.88 20.61 -5.97
C SER A 36 13.77 21.37 -6.70
N GLY A 37 12.53 20.85 -6.77
CA GLY A 37 11.50 21.39 -7.67
C GLY A 37 10.03 21.14 -7.33
N GLY A 38 9.68 20.67 -6.12
CA GLY A 38 8.27 20.53 -5.71
C GLY A 38 8.09 20.03 -4.28
N GLU A 39 7.02 20.45 -3.61
CA GLU A 39 6.66 20.00 -2.27
C GLU A 39 6.05 18.58 -2.32
N PHE A 40 6.55 17.66 -1.49
CA PHE A 40 5.95 16.33 -1.35
C PHE A 40 4.60 16.43 -0.64
N ILE A 41 3.55 15.90 -1.28
CA ILE A 41 2.20 15.84 -0.70
C ILE A 41 2.14 14.68 0.32
N PRO A 42 1.96 14.96 1.61
CA PRO A 42 1.88 13.92 2.64
C PRO A 42 0.60 13.08 2.48
N ASN A 43 0.65 11.82 2.90
CA ASN A 43 -0.47 10.88 2.77
C ASN A 43 -0.85 10.28 4.12
N ASP A 44 -2.15 10.20 4.38
CA ASP A 44 -2.70 9.47 5.51
C ASP A 44 -2.89 8.00 5.12
N LEU A 45 -2.60 7.09 6.06
CA LEU A 45 -2.85 5.67 5.89
C LEU A 45 -3.35 5.07 7.18
N THR A 46 -4.47 4.37 7.10
CA THR A 46 -4.97 3.48 8.17
C THR A 46 -5.21 2.10 7.59
N LEU A 47 -4.66 1.09 8.26
CA LEU A 47 -4.92 -0.32 8.03
C LEU A 47 -5.20 -0.98 9.38
N GLY A 48 -6.20 -1.85 9.41
CA GLY A 48 -6.65 -2.53 10.61
C GLY A 48 -7.55 -1.67 11.50
N ALA A 49 -7.94 -2.21 12.64
CA ALA A 49 -8.78 -1.51 13.62
C ALA A 49 -7.92 -0.72 14.63
N LEU A 50 -8.16 0.59 14.71
CA LEU A 50 -7.68 1.45 15.79
C LEU A 50 -8.66 1.34 16.97
N GLY A 51 -8.35 0.48 17.94
CA GLY A 51 -9.08 0.39 19.20
C GLY A 51 -9.89 -0.90 19.38
N SER A 52 -10.48 -1.01 20.57
CA SER A 52 -11.07 -2.23 21.13
C SER A 52 -12.54 -2.46 20.75
N ASN A 53 -13.05 -1.84 19.67
CA ASN A 53 -14.40 -2.16 19.20
C ASN A 53 -14.37 -3.52 18.48
N PRO A 54 -14.86 -4.61 19.10
CA PRO A 54 -14.75 -5.95 18.54
C PRO A 54 -15.70 -6.16 17.35
N ASP A 55 -16.70 -5.29 17.21
CA ASP A 55 -17.77 -5.41 16.22
C ASP A 55 -17.48 -4.66 14.91
N ALA A 56 -16.42 -3.84 14.87
CA ALA A 56 -15.99 -3.18 13.65
C ALA A 56 -15.09 -4.11 12.84
N ALA A 57 -15.49 -4.42 11.60
CA ALA A 57 -14.63 -5.16 10.69
C ALA A 57 -13.32 -4.40 10.48
N SER A 58 -12.21 -5.04 10.82
CA SER A 58 -10.88 -4.48 10.68
C SER A 58 -10.50 -4.46 9.20
N GLU A 59 -10.42 -3.27 8.59
CA GLU A 59 -10.00 -3.05 7.20
C GLU A 59 -8.50 -3.34 7.04
N ARG A 60 -8.14 -4.62 6.89
CA ARG A 60 -6.74 -5.07 6.86
C ARG A 60 -6.11 -4.97 5.48
N VAL A 61 -6.91 -5.04 4.43
CA VAL A 61 -6.45 -5.01 3.04
C VAL A 61 -6.88 -3.72 2.39
N LEU A 62 -5.94 -2.97 1.83
CA LEU A 62 -6.22 -1.81 0.98
C LEU A 62 -5.92 -2.18 -0.47
N LEU A 63 -6.97 -2.24 -1.30
CA LEU A 63 -6.82 -2.33 -2.75
C LEU A 63 -6.66 -0.92 -3.33
N LEU A 64 -5.47 -0.61 -3.82
CA LEU A 64 -5.11 0.71 -4.32
C LEU A 64 -5.13 0.74 -5.85
N SER A 65 -5.94 1.64 -6.39
CA SER A 65 -6.01 1.91 -7.82
C SER A 65 -5.53 3.33 -8.17
N GLY A 66 -5.36 3.59 -9.46
CA GLY A 66 -4.97 4.90 -9.97
C GLY A 66 -3.92 4.80 -11.09
N PRO A 67 -3.61 5.93 -11.75
CA PRO A 67 -2.71 5.96 -12.90
C PRO A 67 -1.26 5.56 -12.56
N ASN A 68 -0.48 5.15 -13.56
CA ASN A 68 0.91 4.68 -13.43
C ASN A 68 1.92 5.71 -12.88
N MET A 69 1.49 6.95 -12.64
CA MET A 69 2.32 8.00 -12.05
C MET A 69 1.62 8.70 -10.87
N GLY A 70 0.51 8.15 -10.39
CA GLY A 70 -0.27 8.70 -9.28
C GLY A 70 0.34 8.51 -7.89
N GLY A 71 1.60 8.07 -7.78
CA GLY A 71 2.27 7.90 -6.49
C GLY A 71 1.93 6.61 -5.72
N LYS A 72 1.24 5.64 -6.35
CA LYS A 72 0.93 4.33 -5.72
C LYS A 72 2.18 3.66 -5.13
N SER A 73 3.19 3.40 -5.96
CA SER A 73 4.44 2.77 -5.50
C SER A 73 5.18 3.62 -4.46
N THR A 74 5.01 4.95 -4.48
CA THR A 74 5.58 5.85 -3.46
C THR A 74 4.89 5.66 -2.12
N LEU A 75 3.56 5.57 -2.09
CA LEU A 75 2.79 5.28 -0.87
C LEU A 75 3.14 3.90 -0.30
N LEU A 76 3.24 2.88 -1.17
CA LEU A 76 3.65 1.52 -0.77
C LEU A 76 5.03 1.52 -0.10
N ARG A 77 6.04 2.12 -0.76
CA ARG A 77 7.41 2.21 -0.24
C ARG A 77 7.49 3.06 1.03
N GLN A 78 6.77 4.18 1.08
CA GLN A 78 6.69 5.04 2.25
C GLN A 78 6.22 4.26 3.47
N THR A 79 5.14 3.48 3.33
CA THR A 79 4.58 2.69 4.43
C THR A 79 5.58 1.67 4.95
N CYS A 80 6.28 0.97 4.04
CA CYS A 80 7.35 0.03 4.42
C CYS A 80 8.44 0.71 5.24
N MET A 81 8.92 1.86 4.75
CA MET A 81 10.02 2.59 5.39
C MET A 81 9.60 3.15 6.75
N ILE A 82 8.38 3.68 6.89
CA ILE A 82 7.86 4.18 8.16
C ILE A 82 7.75 3.04 9.18
N ALA A 83 7.22 1.88 8.79
CA ALA A 83 7.14 0.70 9.66
C ALA A 83 8.53 0.25 10.16
N ILE A 84 9.53 0.22 9.26
CA ILE A 84 10.91 -0.12 9.61
C ILE A 84 11.49 0.91 10.58
N LEU A 85 11.40 2.20 10.27
CA LEU A 85 11.93 3.28 11.11
C LEU A 85 11.32 3.24 12.52
N ALA A 86 10.02 2.99 12.60
CA ALA A 86 9.34 2.92 13.88
C ALA A 86 9.83 1.75 14.75
N GLN A 87 9.99 0.56 14.17
CA GLN A 87 10.47 -0.62 14.90
C GLN A 87 11.97 -0.60 15.21
N VAL A 88 12.76 0.21 14.51
CA VAL A 88 14.17 0.47 14.86
C VAL A 88 14.28 1.45 16.05
N GLY A 89 13.19 2.15 16.40
CA GLY A 89 13.17 3.15 17.48
C GLY A 89 13.54 4.56 17.03
N CYS A 90 13.43 4.85 15.72
CA CYS A 90 13.66 6.18 15.16
C CYS A 90 12.37 7.02 15.19
N TYR A 91 12.54 8.35 15.12
CA TYR A 91 11.44 9.23 14.74
C TYR A 91 11.06 8.97 13.27
N VAL A 92 9.78 9.08 12.94
CA VAL A 92 9.25 8.80 11.60
C VAL A 92 8.78 10.07 10.91
N PRO A 93 8.88 10.17 9.57
CA PRO A 93 8.47 11.35 8.80
C PRO A 93 6.94 11.39 8.63
N ALA A 94 6.22 11.58 9.73
CA ALA A 94 4.77 11.70 9.82
C ALA A 94 4.44 12.63 10.99
N THR A 95 3.26 13.26 10.97
CA THR A 95 2.82 14.07 12.12
C THR A 95 2.32 13.21 13.27
N GLU A 96 1.75 12.04 12.94
CA GLU A 96 1.41 10.99 13.89
C GLU A 96 1.68 9.61 13.28
N CYS A 97 2.14 8.66 14.10
CA CYS A 97 2.29 7.27 13.69
C CYS A 97 2.07 6.34 14.87
N SER A 98 1.16 5.39 14.70
CA SER A 98 0.96 4.29 15.64
C SER A 98 0.87 2.97 14.88
N LEU A 99 1.51 1.93 15.41
CA LEU A 99 1.45 0.59 14.80
C LEU A 99 1.63 -0.50 15.84
N THR A 100 1.03 -1.66 15.57
CA THR A 100 1.40 -2.91 16.25
C THR A 100 2.70 -3.46 15.65
N PRO A 101 3.56 -4.14 16.43
CA PRO A 101 4.76 -4.79 15.91
C PRO A 101 4.47 -5.74 14.73
N VAL A 102 5.11 -5.44 13.61
CA VAL A 102 5.15 -6.26 12.39
C VAL A 102 6.30 -7.26 12.50
N ASP A 103 5.99 -8.55 12.36
CA ASP A 103 6.98 -9.62 12.45
C ASP A 103 7.84 -9.75 11.20
N ARG A 104 7.25 -9.49 10.02
CA ARG A 104 7.92 -9.53 8.73
C ARG A 104 7.21 -8.65 7.71
N ILE A 105 7.99 -7.98 6.87
CA ILE A 105 7.49 -7.22 5.72
C ILE A 105 7.78 -8.03 4.45
N PHE A 106 6.75 -8.32 3.67
CA PHE A 106 6.85 -8.93 2.36
C PHE A 106 6.56 -7.90 1.29
N THR A 107 7.45 -7.79 0.31
CA THR A 107 7.31 -6.80 -0.75
C THR A 107 7.46 -7.46 -2.11
N ARG A 108 6.47 -7.26 -2.96
CA ARG A 108 6.57 -7.36 -4.41
C ARG A 108 6.42 -5.95 -4.97
N LEU A 109 7.49 -5.19 -4.94
CA LEU A 109 7.56 -3.87 -5.56
C LEU A 109 8.20 -4.05 -6.93
N GLY A 110 7.62 -3.48 -7.99
CA GLY A 110 8.03 -3.71 -9.39
C GLY A 110 9.56 -3.77 -9.57
N ALA A 111 10.02 -4.80 -10.29
CA ALA A 111 11.45 -5.08 -10.43
C ALA A 111 12.09 -4.14 -11.46
N SER A 112 13.23 -3.56 -11.11
CA SER A 112 14.26 -3.22 -12.08
C SER A 112 14.79 -4.56 -12.64
N ASP A 113 14.93 -4.64 -13.95
CA ASP A 113 15.23 -5.86 -14.70
C ASP A 113 16.30 -6.77 -14.07
N ARG A 114 15.94 -8.02 -13.76
CA ARG A 114 16.88 -9.11 -13.48
C ARG A 114 17.15 -9.91 -14.76
N ILE A 115 17.67 -9.25 -15.81
CA ILE A 115 18.03 -9.90 -17.09
C ILE A 115 19.10 -11.00 -16.89
N LEU A 116 19.92 -10.92 -15.84
CA LEU A 116 21.14 -11.70 -15.69
C LEU A 116 20.96 -13.13 -15.12
N MET A 117 19.74 -13.59 -14.79
CA MET A 117 19.52 -14.89 -14.13
C MET A 117 18.86 -15.98 -14.98
N GLY A 118 18.53 -15.73 -16.26
CA GLY A 118 17.95 -16.74 -17.16
C GLY A 118 16.57 -17.27 -16.73
N GLN A 119 15.93 -16.67 -15.74
CA GLN A 119 14.58 -16.97 -15.30
C GLN A 119 13.61 -15.93 -15.85
N SER A 120 12.41 -16.36 -16.24
CA SER A 120 11.34 -15.43 -16.64
C SER A 120 11.02 -14.47 -15.51
N THR A 121 10.89 -13.18 -15.81
CA THR A 121 10.49 -12.15 -14.83
C THR A 121 9.16 -12.50 -14.17
N PHE A 122 8.25 -13.13 -14.91
CA PHE A 122 6.98 -13.61 -14.38
C PHE A 122 7.14 -14.77 -13.40
N PHE A 123 8.07 -15.70 -13.65
CA PHE A 123 8.35 -16.79 -12.71
C PHE A 123 8.89 -16.24 -11.37
N VAL A 124 9.83 -15.29 -11.43
CA VAL A 124 10.37 -14.66 -10.21
C VAL A 124 9.28 -13.94 -9.43
N GLU A 125 8.40 -13.20 -10.13
CA GLU A 125 7.24 -12.54 -9.54
C GLU A 125 6.30 -13.51 -8.80
N LEU A 126 5.96 -14.63 -9.43
CA LEU A 126 5.10 -15.64 -8.81
C LEU A 126 5.80 -16.35 -7.65
N ALA A 127 7.10 -16.59 -7.75
CA ALA A 127 7.89 -17.21 -6.68
C ALA A 127 7.97 -16.30 -5.44
N GLU A 128 8.19 -14.98 -5.64
CA GLU A 128 8.15 -13.97 -4.58
C GLU A 128 6.77 -13.92 -3.92
N THR A 129 5.71 -13.88 -4.73
CA THR A 129 4.32 -13.86 -4.26
C THR A 129 3.98 -15.11 -3.45
N ALA A 130 4.33 -16.29 -3.96
CA ALA A 130 4.10 -17.55 -3.25
C ALA A 130 4.92 -17.64 -1.95
N GLY A 131 6.12 -17.05 -1.92
CA GLY A 131 6.91 -16.90 -0.70
C GLY A 131 6.20 -16.03 0.35
N ALA A 132 5.60 -14.91 -0.09
CA ALA A 132 4.82 -14.05 0.77
C ALA A 132 3.58 -14.75 1.34
N LEU A 133 2.75 -15.36 0.49
CA LEU A 133 1.53 -16.04 0.92
C LEU A 133 1.79 -17.17 1.92
N ARG A 134 2.85 -17.97 1.70
CA ARG A 134 3.21 -19.06 2.63
C ARG A 134 3.84 -18.55 3.93
N GLY A 135 4.56 -17.44 3.88
CA GLY A 135 5.38 -16.97 4.99
C GLY A 135 4.74 -15.90 5.86
N ALA A 136 3.68 -15.25 5.37
CA ALA A 136 2.99 -14.17 6.09
C ALA A 136 2.14 -14.73 7.22
N THR A 137 2.36 -14.19 8.41
CA THR A 137 1.50 -14.42 9.57
C THR A 137 0.47 -13.30 9.65
N ARG A 138 -0.51 -13.42 10.55
CA ARG A 138 -1.48 -12.37 10.84
C ARG A 138 -0.83 -11.02 11.25
N ARG A 139 0.40 -11.04 11.75
CA ARG A 139 1.15 -9.83 12.16
C ARG A 139 2.08 -9.28 11.07
N SER A 140 2.13 -9.93 9.90
CA SER A 140 2.98 -9.47 8.81
C SER A 140 2.38 -8.26 8.08
N LEU A 141 3.23 -7.52 7.38
CA LEU A 141 2.83 -6.49 6.43
C LEU A 141 3.16 -6.98 5.01
N VAL A 142 2.14 -7.11 4.16
CA VAL A 142 2.29 -7.54 2.77
C VAL A 142 2.06 -6.37 1.83
N ILE A 143 2.95 -6.21 0.86
CA ILE A 143 2.94 -5.12 -0.10
C ILE A 143 3.06 -5.71 -1.50
N MET A 144 2.01 -5.57 -2.30
CA MET A 144 1.95 -6.08 -3.67
C MET A 144 1.74 -4.92 -4.64
N ASP A 145 2.65 -4.76 -5.59
CA ASP A 145 2.60 -3.71 -6.61
C ASP A 145 2.40 -4.35 -7.98
N GLU A 146 1.15 -4.30 -8.46
CA GLU A 146 0.76 -4.62 -9.83
C GLU A 146 1.15 -6.04 -10.26
N LEU A 147 0.76 -7.01 -9.42
CA LEU A 147 0.88 -8.45 -9.65
C LEU A 147 0.09 -8.88 -10.91
N GLY A 148 0.66 -9.78 -11.71
CA GLY A 148 0.00 -10.40 -12.86
C GLY A 148 0.27 -9.71 -14.20
N ARG A 149 1.11 -8.66 -14.24
CA ARG A 149 1.40 -7.92 -15.48
C ARG A 149 2.25 -8.66 -16.50
N GLY A 150 3.01 -9.67 -16.06
CA GLY A 150 3.88 -10.46 -16.93
C GLY A 150 3.16 -11.54 -17.75
N THR A 151 1.82 -11.59 -17.74
CA THR A 151 1.00 -12.61 -18.40
C THR A 151 -0.23 -12.02 -19.09
N SER A 152 -1.10 -12.86 -19.66
CA SER A 152 -2.37 -12.43 -20.26
C SER A 152 -3.25 -11.72 -19.23
N THR A 153 -4.04 -10.74 -19.67
CA THR A 153 -4.95 -9.99 -18.77
C THR A 153 -5.88 -10.90 -17.99
N PHE A 154 -6.36 -11.97 -18.64
CA PHE A 154 -7.23 -12.97 -18.02
C PHE A 154 -6.52 -13.71 -16.90
N ASP A 155 -5.33 -14.26 -17.17
CA ASP A 155 -4.55 -15.00 -16.18
C ASP A 155 -4.06 -14.08 -15.05
N GLY A 156 -3.63 -12.86 -15.38
CA GLY A 156 -3.16 -11.88 -14.41
C GLY A 156 -4.25 -11.46 -13.43
N THR A 157 -5.47 -11.22 -13.93
CA THR A 157 -6.63 -10.91 -13.07
C THR A 157 -6.98 -12.09 -12.17
N ALA A 158 -7.01 -13.31 -12.71
CA ALA A 158 -7.32 -14.52 -11.93
C ALA A 158 -6.29 -14.78 -10.82
N ILE A 159 -4.99 -14.61 -11.13
CA ILE A 159 -3.91 -14.75 -10.16
C ILE A 159 -4.03 -13.67 -9.07
N ALA A 160 -4.25 -12.42 -9.45
CA ALA A 160 -4.39 -11.32 -8.49
C ALA A 160 -5.60 -11.54 -7.55
N SER A 161 -6.74 -11.96 -8.10
CA SER A 161 -7.94 -12.28 -7.31
C SER A 161 -7.69 -13.41 -6.31
N ALA A 162 -7.14 -14.53 -6.76
CA ALA A 162 -6.80 -15.65 -5.87
C ALA A 162 -5.79 -15.25 -4.77
N CYS A 163 -4.85 -14.34 -5.07
CA CYS A 163 -3.92 -13.84 -4.07
C CYS A 163 -4.61 -12.96 -3.02
N VAL A 164 -5.48 -12.03 -3.44
CA VAL A 164 -6.28 -11.21 -2.51
C VAL A 164 -7.17 -12.08 -1.66
N GLU A 165 -7.82 -13.08 -2.23
CA GLU A 165 -8.63 -14.06 -1.49
C GLU A 165 -7.80 -14.74 -0.39
N HIS A 166 -6.61 -15.22 -0.73
CA HIS A 166 -5.73 -15.88 0.24
C HIS A 166 -5.29 -14.94 1.37
N LEU A 167 -4.97 -13.69 1.04
CA LEU A 167 -4.58 -12.66 2.00
C LEU A 167 -5.74 -12.30 2.95
N VAL A 168 -6.96 -12.23 2.43
CA VAL A 168 -8.18 -11.91 3.20
C VAL A 168 -8.61 -13.07 4.09
N GLN A 169 -8.66 -14.29 3.54
CA GLN A 169 -9.26 -15.44 4.22
C GLN A 169 -8.26 -16.24 5.08
N HIS A 170 -6.99 -16.33 4.66
CA HIS A 170 -6.00 -17.19 5.31
C HIS A 170 -4.94 -16.42 6.09
N ASN A 171 -4.21 -15.50 5.45
CA ASN A 171 -3.15 -14.77 6.17
C ASN A 171 -3.74 -13.77 7.16
N GLN A 172 -4.83 -13.10 6.78
CA GLN A 172 -5.51 -12.06 7.58
C GLN A 172 -4.54 -10.98 8.07
N CYS A 173 -3.51 -10.69 7.28
CA CYS A 173 -2.44 -9.76 7.61
C CYS A 173 -2.72 -8.36 7.05
N LEU A 174 -1.98 -7.37 7.54
CA LEU A 174 -2.05 -6.02 6.97
C LEU A 174 -1.51 -6.05 5.55
N THR A 175 -2.26 -5.52 4.59
CA THR A 175 -1.91 -5.62 3.18
C THR A 175 -2.17 -4.32 2.43
N LEU A 176 -1.20 -3.89 1.64
CA LEU A 176 -1.38 -2.91 0.56
C LEU A 176 -1.22 -3.61 -0.78
N PHE A 177 -2.26 -3.58 -1.60
CA PHE A 177 -2.27 -4.23 -2.91
C PHE A 177 -2.61 -3.20 -3.99
N ALA A 178 -1.61 -2.74 -4.73
CA ALA A 178 -1.82 -1.86 -5.87
C ALA A 178 -2.11 -2.67 -7.14
N THR A 179 -3.14 -2.28 -7.89
CA THR A 179 -3.58 -2.98 -9.10
C THR A 179 -4.11 -2.02 -10.16
N HIS A 180 -4.09 -2.47 -11.42
CA HIS A 180 -4.80 -1.85 -12.55
C HIS A 180 -6.09 -2.59 -12.91
N TYR A 181 -6.32 -3.76 -12.32
CA TYR A 181 -7.49 -4.57 -12.62
C TYR A 181 -8.72 -3.99 -11.90
N HIS A 182 -9.52 -3.21 -12.61
CA HIS A 182 -10.75 -2.63 -12.07
C HIS A 182 -11.78 -3.71 -11.67
N SER A 183 -11.78 -4.84 -12.38
CA SER A 183 -12.59 -6.02 -12.02
C SER A 183 -12.32 -6.51 -10.60
N LEU A 184 -11.07 -6.42 -10.13
CA LEU A 184 -10.70 -6.80 -8.77
C LEU A 184 -11.30 -5.86 -7.72
N LEU A 185 -11.39 -4.56 -8.01
CA LEU A 185 -12.03 -3.61 -7.10
C LEU A 185 -13.53 -3.89 -6.98
N GLU A 186 -14.18 -4.18 -8.12
CA GLU A 186 -15.62 -4.51 -8.16
C GLU A 186 -15.95 -5.81 -7.42
N GLU A 187 -15.08 -6.82 -7.53
CA GLU A 187 -15.21 -8.10 -6.85
C GLU A 187 -15.18 -7.95 -5.32
N TRP A 188 -14.28 -7.11 -4.80
CA TRP A 188 -14.01 -7.00 -3.37
C TRP A 188 -14.72 -5.83 -2.67
N LYS A 189 -15.53 -5.04 -3.37
CA LYS A 189 -16.18 -3.83 -2.80
C LYS A 189 -17.12 -4.08 -1.62
N ALA A 190 -17.65 -5.30 -1.50
CA ALA A 190 -18.61 -5.67 -0.45
C ALA A 190 -17.94 -6.37 0.74
N GLU A 191 -16.64 -6.67 0.67
CA GLU A 191 -15.92 -7.36 1.72
C GLU A 191 -15.51 -6.37 2.82
N PRO A 192 -16.00 -6.51 4.06
CA PRO A 192 -15.77 -5.52 5.14
C PRO A 192 -14.30 -5.37 5.55
N THR A 193 -13.48 -6.39 5.29
CA THR A 193 -12.04 -6.37 5.63
C THR A 193 -11.18 -5.74 4.53
N VAL A 194 -11.78 -5.41 3.38
CA VAL A 194 -11.13 -4.82 2.21
C VAL A 194 -11.60 -3.39 2.02
N ARG A 195 -10.68 -2.44 2.16
CA ARG A 195 -10.90 -1.04 1.80
C ARG A 195 -10.45 -0.80 0.37
N LEU A 196 -11.23 -0.04 -0.38
CA LEU A 196 -10.82 0.46 -1.69
C LEU A 196 -10.18 1.84 -1.55
N GLY A 197 -9.04 2.04 -2.20
CA GLY A 197 -8.34 3.32 -2.27
C GLY A 197 -8.06 3.72 -3.71
N HIS A 198 -8.03 5.02 -3.96
CA HIS A 198 -7.66 5.57 -5.26
C HIS A 198 -6.73 6.77 -5.07
N MET A 199 -5.62 6.79 -5.79
CA MET A 199 -4.74 7.96 -5.82
C MET A 199 -5.36 9.04 -6.72
N GLN A 200 -5.84 10.12 -6.11
CA GLN A 200 -6.46 11.23 -6.83
C GLN A 200 -5.45 11.87 -7.80
N CYS A 201 -5.91 12.14 -9.02
CA CYS A 201 -5.17 12.90 -10.02
C CYS A 201 -5.92 14.22 -10.23
N ASN A 202 -5.35 15.33 -9.77
CA ASN A 202 -5.83 16.64 -10.19
C ASN A 202 -5.07 17.01 -11.47
N VAL A 203 -5.80 17.16 -12.57
CA VAL A 203 -5.26 17.71 -13.81
C VAL A 203 -5.40 19.22 -13.71
N GLU A 204 -4.32 19.91 -13.36
CA GLU A 204 -4.26 21.35 -13.56
C GLU A 204 -4.07 21.60 -15.07
N GLY A 205 -5.15 21.95 -15.77
CA GLY A 205 -5.14 22.45 -17.15
C GLY A 205 -5.93 21.60 -18.15
N GLY A 206 -7.04 22.15 -18.63
CA GLY A 206 -7.81 21.58 -19.73
C GLY A 206 -8.98 22.45 -20.18
N PHE A 207 -8.66 23.45 -21.00
CA PHE A 207 -9.51 24.29 -21.87
C PHE A 207 -10.23 25.47 -21.21
N ASP A 208 -9.57 26.63 -21.29
CA ASP A 208 -10.30 27.89 -21.47
C ASP A 208 -11.08 27.77 -22.78
N ASP A 209 -12.38 27.45 -22.71
CA ASP A 209 -13.32 27.82 -23.75
C ASP A 209 -13.41 29.35 -23.73
N GLN A 210 -12.48 30.01 -24.43
CA GLN A 210 -12.73 31.34 -24.97
C GLN A 210 -13.84 31.19 -26.03
N GLU A 211 -15.09 31.20 -25.57
CA GLU A 211 -16.18 31.79 -26.34
C GLU A 211 -15.84 33.28 -26.53
N ASP A 212 -15.02 33.59 -27.53
CA ASP A 212 -15.00 34.93 -28.11
C ASP A 212 -16.31 35.10 -28.89
N ALA A 213 -17.29 35.63 -28.16
CA ALA A 213 -18.40 36.37 -28.72
C ALA A 213 -17.89 37.65 -29.39
N SER A 214 -18.40 37.91 -30.60
CA SER A 214 -18.50 39.21 -31.30
C SER A 214 -17.21 40.01 -31.56
N ASP A 215 -16.78 40.09 -32.83
CA ASP A 215 -17.27 41.09 -33.82
C ASP A 215 -16.95 40.66 -35.26
#